data_AF-A0A7D9JKW6-F1
#
_entry.id   AF-A0A7D9JKW6-F1
#
_cell.length_a   1.000
_cell.length_b   1.000
_cell.length_c   1.000
_cell.angle_alpha   90.00
_cell.angle_beta   90.00
_cell.angle_gamma   90.00
#
_symmetry.space_group_name_H-M   'P 1'
#
loop_
_entity.id
_entity.type
_entity.pdbx_description
1 polymer ?
#
loop_
_entity_poly.entity_id
_entity_poly.type
_entity_poly.pdbx_seq_one_letter_code
_entity_poly.pdbx_strand_id
1 'polypeptide(L)'
;MEAKLFILLLVIFAFSWANGQKLCDYPNCICYYKGDPCPSGLSDCSATDYCNLDTNKPCCYNKPREFCDFPDCVCYYHSDPCPSQTSDCSATKYCNLPTNKPCCRNWYVFFVISDASEN
;
A
#
# COMPACT_ATOMS: atom_id res chain seq x y z
N MET A 1 14.71 -46.70 -10.88
CA MET A 1 14.85 -45.33 -11.43
C MET A 1 13.87 -44.32 -10.81
N GLU A 2 13.06 -44.71 -9.81
CA GLU A 2 11.94 -43.89 -9.32
C GLU A 2 12.29 -42.94 -8.16
N ALA A 3 13.27 -43.29 -7.31
CA ALA A 3 13.67 -42.45 -6.18
C ALA A 3 14.27 -41.10 -6.63
N LYS A 4 14.94 -41.05 -7.79
CA LYS A 4 15.56 -39.83 -8.31
C LYS A 4 14.51 -38.80 -8.74
N LEU A 5 13.37 -39.24 -9.27
CA LEU A 5 12.27 -38.36 -9.70
C LEU A 5 11.53 -37.76 -8.50
N PHE A 6 11.33 -38.55 -7.44
CA PHE A 6 10.75 -38.09 -6.18
C PHE A 6 11.62 -37.05 -5.47
N ILE A 7 12.94 -37.28 -5.42
CA ILE A 7 13.87 -36.31 -4.84
C ILE A 7 13.88 -35.02 -5.68
N LEU A 8 13.85 -35.12 -7.01
CA LEU A 8 13.80 -33.94 -7.88
C LEU A 8 12.53 -33.11 -7.63
N LEU A 9 11.37 -33.76 -7.50
CA LEU A 9 10.10 -33.10 -7.19
C LEU A 9 10.09 -32.44 -5.81
N LEU A 10 10.67 -33.10 -4.80
CA LEU A 10 10.82 -32.52 -3.45
C LEU A 10 11.76 -31.32 -3.44
N VAL A 11 12.86 -31.37 -4.21
CA VAL A 11 13.80 -30.25 -4.33
C VAL A 11 13.12 -29.07 -5.04
N ILE A 12 12.33 -29.30 -6.09
CA ILE A 12 11.58 -28.25 -6.78
C ILE A 12 10.49 -27.66 -5.87
N PHE A 13 9.74 -28.49 -5.14
CA PHE A 13 8.75 -28.02 -4.17
C PHE A 13 9.40 -27.20 -3.05
N ALA A 14 10.55 -27.63 -2.52
CA ALA A 14 11.29 -26.88 -1.52
C ALA A 14 11.88 -25.56 -2.07
N PHE A 15 12.31 -25.53 -3.34
CA PHE A 15 12.81 -24.31 -3.97
C PHE A 15 11.72 -23.25 -4.18
N SER A 16 10.49 -23.67 -4.50
CA SER A 16 9.35 -22.75 -4.64
C SER A 16 8.96 -22.08 -3.32
N TRP A 17 9.20 -22.73 -2.18
CA TRP A 17 9.00 -22.15 -0.85
C TRP A 17 10.20 -21.29 -0.39
N ALA A 18 11.39 -21.54 -0.92
CA ALA A 18 12.60 -20.81 -0.57
C ALA A 18 12.67 -19.40 -1.16
N ASN A 19 11.87 -19.08 -2.18
CA ASN A 19 11.87 -17.73 -2.77
C ASN A 19 10.99 -16.72 -2.03
N GLY A 20 10.26 -17.09 -0.97
CA GLY A 20 9.69 -16.18 0.05
C GLY A 20 8.74 -15.05 -0.40
N GLN A 21 8.61 -14.82 -1.71
CA GLN A 21 7.94 -13.68 -2.28
C GLN A 21 6.44 -13.92 -2.33
N LYS A 22 5.68 -13.01 -1.71
CA LYS A 22 4.22 -13.07 -1.70
C LYS A 22 3.66 -12.18 -2.79
N LEU A 23 2.44 -12.48 -3.25
CA LEU A 23 1.77 -11.58 -4.18
C LEU A 23 1.47 -10.27 -3.45
N CYS A 24 1.89 -9.16 -4.05
CA CYS A 24 1.59 -7.81 -3.60
C CYS A 24 0.07 -7.60 -3.54
N ASP A 25 -0.46 -7.50 -2.33
CA ASP A 25 -1.90 -7.32 -2.11
C ASP A 25 -2.19 -6.03 -1.35
N TYR A 26 -3.26 -5.38 -1.77
CA TYR A 26 -3.80 -4.20 -1.13
C TYR A 26 -4.40 -4.61 0.23
N PRO A 27 -4.27 -3.82 1.31
CA PRO A 27 -3.79 -2.43 1.38
C PRO A 27 -2.31 -2.24 1.66
N ASN A 28 -1.55 -3.33 1.80
CA ASN A 28 -0.17 -3.31 2.30
C ASN A 28 0.85 -3.03 1.19
N CYS A 29 0.51 -3.40 -0.04
CA CYS A 29 1.34 -3.25 -1.20
C CYS A 29 0.53 -2.75 -2.40
N ILE A 30 1.16 -1.96 -3.27
CA ILE A 30 0.60 -1.52 -4.55
C ILE A 30 1.64 -1.80 -5.64
N CYS A 31 1.16 -2.33 -6.78
CA CYS A 31 2.00 -2.51 -7.95
C CYS A 31 2.16 -1.21 -8.72
N TYR A 32 3.41 -0.80 -8.92
CA TYR A 32 3.79 0.43 -9.62
C TYR A 32 4.73 0.13 -10.78
N TYR A 33 4.85 1.03 -11.75
CA TYR A 33 5.71 0.80 -12.91
C TYR A 33 7.19 0.70 -12.49
N LYS A 34 7.93 -0.28 -13.00
CA LYS A 34 9.36 -0.50 -12.61
C LYS A 34 10.23 0.73 -12.86
N GLY A 35 9.95 1.47 -13.94
CA GLY A 35 10.69 2.66 -14.35
C GLY A 35 10.49 3.88 -13.46
N ASP A 36 9.40 3.92 -12.67
CA ASP A 36 9.09 5.06 -11.83
C ASP A 36 9.54 4.81 -10.39
N PRO A 37 9.95 5.83 -9.62
CA PRO A 37 10.17 5.68 -8.18
C PRO A 37 8.86 5.28 -7.50
N CYS A 38 8.96 4.57 -6.36
CA CYS A 38 7.77 4.36 -5.54
C CYS A 38 7.21 5.73 -5.09
N PRO A 39 5.88 5.89 -5.02
CA PRO A 39 5.28 7.14 -4.56
C PRO A 39 5.69 7.47 -3.13
N SER A 40 5.59 8.75 -2.75
CA SER A 40 5.93 9.20 -1.38
C SER A 40 5.15 8.41 -0.33
N GLY A 41 5.85 7.89 0.68
CA GLY A 41 5.27 7.04 1.74
C GLY A 41 5.33 5.53 1.46
N LEU A 42 5.81 5.13 0.28
CA LEU A 42 6.03 3.74 -0.11
C LEU A 42 7.52 3.46 -0.36
N SER A 43 7.94 2.22 -0.10
CA SER A 43 9.29 1.72 -0.35
C SER A 43 9.26 0.53 -1.29
N ASP A 44 10.31 0.34 -2.08
CA ASP A 44 10.45 -0.85 -2.92
C ASP A 44 10.59 -2.10 -2.03
N CYS A 45 9.68 -3.05 -2.23
CA CYS A 45 9.64 -4.32 -1.50
C CYS A 45 9.77 -5.53 -2.42
N SER A 46 10.44 -5.37 -3.57
CA SER A 46 10.68 -6.46 -4.53
C SER A 46 11.47 -7.63 -3.95
N ALA A 47 12.10 -7.47 -2.79
CA ALA A 47 12.77 -8.56 -2.07
C ALA A 47 11.78 -9.51 -1.38
N THR A 48 10.59 -9.06 -1.01
CA THR A 48 9.61 -9.81 -0.20
C THR A 48 8.30 -10.06 -0.93
N ASP A 49 7.99 -9.28 -1.95
CA ASP A 49 6.72 -9.34 -2.65
C ASP A 49 6.95 -9.29 -4.17
N TYR A 50 5.92 -9.63 -4.96
CA TYR A 50 5.93 -9.53 -6.42
C TYR A 50 4.60 -9.03 -6.99
N CYS A 51 4.62 -8.52 -8.21
CA CYS A 51 3.44 -8.09 -8.96
C CYS A 51 3.12 -9.06 -10.09
N ASN A 52 1.84 -9.23 -10.42
CA ASN A 52 1.41 -10.12 -11.52
C ASN A 52 1.94 -9.70 -12.90
N LEU A 53 2.21 -8.41 -13.09
CA LEU A 53 2.75 -7.88 -14.34
C LEU A 53 4.25 -7.62 -14.18
N ASP A 54 5.06 -8.23 -15.04
CA ASP A 54 6.53 -8.09 -15.00
C ASP A 54 7.01 -6.66 -15.30
N THR A 55 6.16 -5.81 -15.87
CA THR A 55 6.43 -4.37 -16.06
C THR A 55 6.36 -3.58 -14.74
N ASN A 56 5.82 -4.19 -13.68
CA ASN A 56 5.52 -3.54 -12.43
C ASN A 56 6.40 -4.09 -11.29
N LYS A 57 6.71 -3.24 -10.32
CA LYS A 57 7.34 -3.60 -9.06
C LYS A 57 6.38 -3.36 -7.90
N PRO A 58 6.50 -4.13 -6.82
CA PRO A 58 5.75 -3.89 -5.60
C PRO A 58 6.34 -2.72 -4.82
N CYS A 59 5.48 -1.78 -4.46
CA CYS A 59 5.77 -0.69 -3.55
C CYS A 59 4.95 -0.91 -2.27
N CYS A 60 5.60 -1.08 -1.14
CA CYS A 60 4.99 -1.41 0.15
C CYS A 60 4.99 -0.21 1.10
N TYR A 61 3.95 -0.15 1.94
CA TYR A 61 3.90 0.85 3.00
C TYR A 61 4.84 0.49 4.14
N ASN A 62 5.59 1.47 4.64
CA ASN A 62 6.53 1.26 5.74
C ASN A 62 5.84 0.98 7.08
N LYS A 63 4.54 1.25 7.19
CA LYS A 63 3.73 1.04 8.40
C LYS A 63 2.39 0.41 8.01
N PRO A 64 1.78 -0.38 8.92
CA PRO A 64 0.42 -0.86 8.73
C PRO A 64 -0.52 0.33 8.55
N ARG A 65 -1.41 0.23 7.56
CA ARG A 65 -2.43 1.25 7.32
C ARG A 65 -3.71 0.88 8.04
N GLU A 66 -4.39 1.88 8.58
CA GLU A 66 -5.69 1.71 9.20
C GLU A 66 -6.80 1.88 8.16
N PHE A 67 -7.94 1.21 8.36
CA PHE A 67 -9.09 1.42 7.50
C PHE A 67 -9.57 2.87 7.63
N CYS A 68 -9.85 3.49 6.49
CA CYS A 68 -10.40 4.82 6.46
C CYS A 68 -11.89 4.77 6.79
N ASP A 69 -12.23 5.24 7.99
CA ASP A 69 -13.61 5.31 8.46
C ASP A 69 -14.02 6.73 8.83
N PHE A 70 -15.30 7.02 8.67
CA PHE A 70 -15.89 8.29 9.05
C PHE A 70 -15.97 8.38 10.59
N PRO A 71 -15.70 9.54 11.23
CA PRO A 71 -15.53 10.88 10.65
C PRO A 71 -14.08 11.27 10.31
N ASP A 72 -13.10 10.41 10.60
CA ASP A 72 -11.68 10.76 10.52
C ASP A 72 -11.21 11.01 9.09
N CYS A 73 -11.76 10.25 8.14
CA CYS A 73 -11.45 10.38 6.74
C CYS A 73 -12.59 9.89 5.85
N VAL A 74 -12.54 10.30 4.58
CA VAL A 74 -13.50 9.91 3.55
C VAL A 74 -12.72 9.50 2.31
N CYS A 75 -13.19 8.48 1.61
CA CYS A 75 -12.57 7.96 0.41
C CYS A 75 -13.02 8.69 -0.85
N TYR A 76 -12.06 9.19 -1.63
CA TYR A 76 -12.26 9.87 -2.91
C TYR A 76 -11.49 9.15 -4.02
N TYR A 77 -11.82 9.37 -5.29
CA TYR A 77 -11.02 8.80 -6.39
C TYR A 77 -9.59 9.32 -6.35
N HIS A 78 -8.62 8.48 -6.74
CA HIS A 78 -7.21 8.88 -6.81
C HIS A 78 -6.99 10.10 -7.74
N SER A 79 -7.76 10.18 -8.82
CA SER A 79 -7.73 11.28 -9.80
C SER A 79 -8.19 12.62 -9.22
N ASP A 80 -9.05 12.59 -8.20
CA ASP A 80 -9.72 13.78 -7.72
C ASP A 80 -8.91 14.43 -6.62
N PRO A 81 -8.77 15.76 -6.56
CA PRO A 81 -8.14 16.41 -5.42
C PRO A 81 -8.95 16.14 -4.14
N CYS A 82 -8.27 16.07 -3.00
CA CYS A 82 -8.97 16.00 -1.73
C CYS A 82 -9.79 17.30 -1.52
N PRO A 83 -11.00 17.21 -0.93
CA PRO A 83 -11.80 18.38 -0.60
C PRO A 83 -11.06 19.37 0.30
N SER A 84 -11.48 20.63 0.25
CA SER A 84 -11.01 21.69 1.16
C SER A 84 -11.11 21.24 2.63
N GLN A 85 -10.08 21.55 3.42
CA GLN A 85 -9.91 21.12 4.83
C GLN A 85 -9.56 19.64 5.06
N THR A 86 -9.32 18.88 3.99
CA THR A 86 -8.78 17.53 4.07
C THR A 86 -7.44 17.42 3.35
N SER A 87 -6.64 16.41 3.67
CA SER A 87 -5.37 16.12 3.00
C SER A 87 -5.27 14.63 2.66
N ASP A 88 -4.46 14.32 1.66
CA ASP A 88 -4.15 12.93 1.30
C ASP A 88 -3.40 12.27 2.47
N CYS A 89 -4.01 11.22 3.03
CA CYS A 89 -3.45 10.45 4.12
C CYS A 89 -3.22 8.98 3.73
N SER A 90 -3.00 8.71 2.43
CA SER A 90 -2.73 7.36 1.91
C SER A 90 -1.55 6.68 2.60
N ALA A 91 -0.62 7.45 3.18
CA ALA A 91 0.50 6.92 3.94
C ALA A 91 0.11 6.20 5.25
N THR A 92 -1.04 6.52 5.85
CA THR A 92 -1.47 5.99 7.16
C THR A 92 -2.82 5.32 7.15
N LYS A 93 -3.74 5.71 6.24
CA LYS A 93 -5.07 5.11 6.11
C LYS A 93 -5.28 4.53 4.71
N TYR A 94 -6.26 3.64 4.55
CA TYR A 94 -6.62 3.00 3.28
C TYR A 94 -8.14 2.92 3.04
N CYS A 95 -8.55 2.93 1.77
CA CYS A 95 -9.95 2.81 1.36
C CYS A 95 -10.31 1.37 0.97
N ASN A 96 -11.58 0.97 1.02
CA ASN A 96 -11.95 -0.39 0.59
C ASN A 96 -11.65 -0.66 -0.90
N LEU A 97 -11.73 0.37 -1.74
CA LEU A 97 -11.46 0.27 -3.17
C LEU A 97 -10.07 0.83 -3.50
N PRO A 98 -9.24 0.10 -4.27
CA PRO A 98 -7.89 0.54 -4.63
C PRO A 98 -7.87 1.71 -5.63
N THR A 99 -9.00 2.02 -6.27
CA THR A 99 -9.18 3.21 -7.11
C THR A 99 -9.35 4.50 -6.30
N ASN A 100 -9.50 4.37 -4.98
CA ASN A 100 -9.81 5.47 -4.09
C ASN A 100 -8.64 5.73 -3.14
N LYS A 101 -8.38 7.02 -2.88
CA LYS A 101 -7.51 7.49 -1.81
C LYS A 101 -8.32 7.99 -0.61
N PRO A 102 -7.80 7.82 0.62
CA PRO A 102 -8.38 8.44 1.79
C PRO A 102 -7.95 9.90 1.90
N CYS A 103 -8.93 10.78 2.07
CA CYS A 103 -8.72 12.17 2.42
C CYS A 103 -9.08 12.34 3.91
N CYS A 104 -8.08 12.60 4.74
CA CYS A 104 -8.25 12.77 6.18
C CYS A 104 -8.53 14.23 6.50
N ARG A 105 -9.35 14.49 7.53
CA ARG A 105 -9.50 15.85 8.05
C ARG A 105 -8.15 16.37 8.56
N ASN A 106 -7.79 17.58 8.17
CA ASN A 106 -6.60 18.24 8.72
C ASN A 106 -6.89 18.67 10.17
N TRP A 107 -6.53 17.83 11.14
CA TRP A 107 -6.57 18.22 12.57
C TRP A 107 -5.65 19.43 12.86
N TYR A 108 -4.63 19.67 12.03
CA TYR A 108 -3.81 20.90 12.09
C TYR A 108 -4.62 22.19 11.88
N VAL A 109 -5.74 22.16 11.15
CA VAL A 109 -6.62 23.32 11.00
C VAL A 109 -7.49 23.50 12.25
N PHE A 110 -7.83 22.42 12.96
CA PHE A 110 -8.56 22.52 14.23
C PHE A 110 -7.72 23.18 15.33
N PHE A 111 -6.43 22.88 15.48
CA PHE A 111 -5.59 23.57 16.47
C PHE A 111 -5.51 25.08 16.17
N VAL A 112 -5.26 25.46 14.91
CA VAL A 112 -5.11 26.88 14.53
C VAL A 112 -6.43 27.66 14.65
N ILE A 113 -7.58 27.03 14.42
CA ILE A 113 -8.90 27.69 14.57
C ILE A 113 -9.38 27.70 16.03
N SER A 114 -9.04 26.67 16.82
CA SER A 114 -9.39 26.64 18.26
C SER A 114 -8.65 27.73 19.02
N ASP A 115 -7.39 28.01 18.69
CA ASP A 115 -6.62 29.13 19.26
C ASP A 115 -7.05 30.50 18.70
N ALA A 116 -7.68 30.56 17.53
CA ALA A 116 -8.17 31.81 16.92
C ALA A 116 -9.60 32.20 17.36
N SER A 117 -10.29 31.33 18.10
CA SER A 117 -11.64 31.60 18.65
C SER A 117 -11.61 31.98 20.14
N GLU A 118 -10.42 32.16 20.73
CA GLU A 118 -10.20 32.79 22.04
C GLU A 118 -9.46 34.12 21.86
N ASN A 119 -10.04 35.07 21.12
CA ASN A 119 -9.72 36.49 21.27
C ASN A 119 -10.87 37.39 20.83
#